data_AF-A0A8B8NNN2-F1
#
_entry.id   AF-A0A8B8NNN2-F1
#
_cell.length_a   1.000
_cell.length_b   1.000
_cell.length_c   1.000
_cell.angle_alpha   90.00
_cell.angle_beta   90.00
_cell.angle_gamma   90.00
#
_symmetry.space_group_name_H-M   'P 1'
#
loop_
_entity.id
_entity.type
_entity.pdbx_description
1 polymer ?
#
loop_
_entity_poly.entity_id
_entity_poly.type
_entity_poly.pdbx_seq_one_letter_code
_entity_poly.pdbx_strand_id
1 'polypeptide(L)'
;MPMADYVYFQFAFAAITVILLAGSLLGRMNFYAWMMFVPLWLTFSYTVGAFSIWGGGFLHQKIIDYAGGFVIHLSSGVAGFTAAYWVGPRHSHDRQNFPPNNIIHVLGGAGFLWMGWTGFNGGSSFAASGIASLAVLNTHLCTSTSLIVWVSLDMIFYKKSSVIGAVQGMITGLVCITPGAGVVDSWAAALMGVVSGAVPWYTMMVLHRRSAFFQKVDDTLAVFHTHAVAGALGGILSGLFAKPDLLSMLYTSGNHTGLLYGIIDGKASQGLRQMSYQLAGAAFITVWNVVATSFICLLIARIVNLRMVEEDLEVGDSAAHGEEAYALWGDGEKMPRPLRLRMPPRIPFICRRLL
;
A
#
# COMPACT_ATOMS: atom_id res chain seq x y z
N MET A 1 2.47 23.65 14.39
CA MET A 1 1.17 23.23 14.93
C MET A 1 1.33 22.74 16.36
N PRO A 2 0.26 22.68 17.17
CA PRO A 2 0.26 21.99 18.46
C PRO A 2 0.69 20.52 18.34
N MET A 3 1.47 20.01 19.30
CA MET A 3 2.02 18.65 19.23
C MET A 3 0.94 17.56 19.22
N ALA A 4 -0.18 17.75 19.92
CA ALA A 4 -1.27 16.79 19.94
C ALA A 4 -1.87 16.55 18.54
N ASP A 5 -2.04 17.63 17.76
CA ASP A 5 -2.54 17.56 16.38
C ASP A 5 -1.57 16.79 15.48
N TYR A 6 -0.26 17.07 15.62
CA TYR A 6 0.79 16.38 14.87
C TYR A 6 0.80 14.87 15.17
N VAL A 7 0.74 14.52 16.46
CA VAL A 7 0.73 13.12 16.91
C VAL A 7 -0.49 12.39 16.37
N TYR A 8 -1.68 12.99 16.46
CA TYR A 8 -2.90 12.35 15.95
C TYR A 8 -2.89 12.20 14.42
N PHE A 9 -2.45 13.24 13.70
CA PHE A 9 -2.33 13.19 12.24
C PHE A 9 -1.39 12.07 11.78
N GLN A 10 -0.21 11.97 12.39
CA GLN A 10 0.77 10.92 12.06
C GLN A 10 0.31 9.53 12.52
N PHE A 11 -0.43 9.44 13.63
CA PHE A 11 -1.06 8.19 14.06
C PHE A 11 -2.01 7.64 13.00
N ALA A 12 -2.85 8.50 12.40
CA ALA A 12 -3.77 8.08 11.34
C ALA A 12 -3.02 7.47 10.14
N PHE A 13 -1.88 8.06 9.77
CA PHE A 13 -1.00 7.54 8.72
C PHE A 13 -0.37 6.19 9.09
N ALA A 14 0.07 6.03 10.33
CA ALA A 14 0.59 4.75 10.83
C ALA A 14 -0.49 3.66 10.80
N ALA A 15 -1.69 3.97 11.29
CA ALA A 15 -2.80 3.03 11.37
C ALA A 15 -3.24 2.55 9.98
N ILE A 16 -3.45 3.47 9.03
CA ILE A 16 -3.89 3.08 7.68
C ILE A 16 -2.82 2.25 6.96
N THR A 17 -1.53 2.52 7.18
CA THR A 17 -0.43 1.74 6.55
C THR A 17 -0.52 0.26 6.89
N VAL A 18 -0.82 -0.07 8.15
CA VAL A 18 -0.98 -1.46 8.60
C VAL A 18 -2.24 -2.09 7.99
N ILE A 19 -3.35 -1.34 7.89
CA ILE A 19 -4.59 -1.82 7.28
C ILE A 19 -4.38 -2.10 5.77
N LEU A 20 -3.60 -1.28 5.06
CA LEU A 20 -3.24 -1.54 3.66
C LEU A 20 -2.46 -2.86 3.53
N LEU A 21 -1.45 -3.06 4.39
CA LEU A 21 -0.67 -4.29 4.44
C LEU A 21 -1.57 -5.51 4.73
N ALA A 22 -2.53 -5.38 5.65
CA ALA A 22 -3.49 -6.43 5.98
C ALA A 22 -4.25 -6.94 4.74
N GLY A 23 -4.47 -6.08 3.75
CA GLY A 23 -5.10 -6.44 2.47
C GLY A 23 -4.37 -7.56 1.72
N SER A 24 -3.04 -7.65 1.84
CA SER A 24 -2.28 -8.78 1.29
C SER A 24 -2.48 -10.05 2.09
N LEU A 25 -3.00 -9.94 3.32
CA LEU A 25 -3.02 -11.02 4.30
C LEU A 25 -4.39 -11.68 4.55
N LEU A 26 -5.45 -11.10 3.99
CA LEU A 26 -6.84 -11.51 4.23
C LEU A 26 -7.10 -12.97 3.85
N GLY A 27 -7.95 -13.62 4.64
CA GLY A 27 -8.46 -14.97 4.39
C GLY A 27 -7.51 -16.11 4.77
N ARG A 28 -6.36 -15.84 5.42
CA ARG A 28 -5.46 -16.92 5.88
C ARG A 28 -4.47 -16.62 7.00
N MET A 29 -4.25 -15.35 7.34
CA MET A 29 -3.33 -15.01 8.44
C MET A 29 -3.92 -15.45 9.78
N ASN A 30 -3.14 -16.14 10.60
CA ASN A 30 -3.53 -16.46 11.97
C ASN A 30 -3.72 -15.17 12.77
N PHE A 31 -4.84 -15.02 13.48
CA PHE A 31 -5.16 -13.79 14.18
C PHE A 31 -4.17 -13.44 15.31
N TYR A 32 -3.67 -14.42 16.06
CA TYR A 32 -2.63 -14.19 17.07
C TYR A 32 -1.30 -13.75 16.44
N ALA A 33 -0.96 -14.33 15.29
CA ALA A 33 0.20 -13.89 14.51
C ALA A 33 0.02 -12.43 14.06
N TRP A 34 -1.18 -12.05 13.62
CA TRP A 34 -1.52 -10.68 13.24
C TRP A 34 -1.38 -9.71 14.43
N MET A 35 -1.94 -10.05 15.60
CA MET A 35 -1.85 -9.22 16.81
C MET A 35 -0.41 -8.96 17.25
N MET A 36 0.50 -9.93 17.06
CA MET A 36 1.93 -9.72 17.31
C MET A 36 2.62 -8.94 16.18
N PHE A 37 2.23 -9.20 14.94
CA PHE A 37 2.80 -8.57 13.75
C PHE A 37 2.60 -7.05 13.76
N VAL A 38 1.40 -6.57 14.05
CA VAL A 38 1.05 -5.14 13.99
C VAL A 38 1.99 -4.24 14.82
N PRO A 39 2.15 -4.43 16.14
CA PRO A 39 3.03 -3.57 16.93
C PRO A 39 4.50 -3.75 16.54
N LEU A 40 4.96 -4.97 16.25
CA LEU A 40 6.33 -5.22 15.82
C LEU A 40 6.64 -4.51 14.49
N TRP A 41 5.74 -4.59 13.52
CA TRP A 41 5.94 -3.99 12.21
C TRP A 41 5.85 -2.46 12.25
N LEU A 42 4.92 -1.92 13.05
CA LEU A 42 4.87 -0.47 13.29
C LEU A 42 6.19 0.04 13.86
N THR A 43 6.71 -0.61 14.91
CA THR A 43 7.94 -0.17 15.58
C THR A 43 9.19 -0.36 14.73
N PHE A 44 9.38 -1.54 14.15
CA PHE A 44 10.65 -1.88 13.49
C PHE A 44 10.68 -1.61 11.99
N SER A 45 9.52 -1.45 11.33
CA SER A 45 9.45 -1.13 9.91
C SER A 45 8.93 0.29 9.68
N TYR A 46 7.67 0.55 10.04
CA TYR A 46 7.02 1.83 9.73
C TYR A 46 7.74 3.02 10.35
N THR A 47 8.01 2.99 11.65
CA THR A 47 8.66 4.10 12.36
C THR A 47 10.06 4.38 11.80
N VAL A 48 10.80 3.36 11.36
CA VAL A 48 12.13 3.55 10.74
C VAL A 48 12.00 4.24 9.38
N GLY A 49 11.04 3.82 8.56
CA GLY A 49 10.74 4.46 7.27
C GLY A 49 10.28 5.91 7.44
N ALA A 50 9.32 6.14 8.33
CA ALA A 50 8.78 7.45 8.67
C ALA A 50 9.86 8.38 9.25
N PHE A 51 10.70 7.90 10.17
CA PHE A 51 11.79 8.72 10.70
C PHE A 51 12.82 9.08 9.63
N SER A 52 13.16 8.11 8.77
CA SER A 52 14.15 8.31 7.69
C SER A 52 13.76 9.41 6.70
N ILE A 53 12.45 9.55 6.43
CA ILE A 53 11.89 10.45 5.40
C ILE A 53 11.22 11.69 6.02
N TRP A 54 10.49 11.59 7.12
CA TRP A 54 9.75 12.70 7.74
C TRP A 54 10.29 13.15 9.09
N GLY A 55 10.90 12.25 9.86
CA GLY A 55 11.28 12.51 11.25
C GLY A 55 12.69 13.06 11.45
N GLY A 56 13.35 13.58 10.41
CA GLY A 56 14.72 14.12 10.51
C GLY A 56 15.85 13.12 10.21
N GLY A 57 15.53 11.94 9.67
CA GLY A 57 16.53 10.99 9.22
C GLY A 57 17.23 11.38 7.91
N PHE A 58 18.03 10.46 7.38
CA PHE A 58 19.02 10.75 6.34
C PHE A 58 18.45 11.19 4.96
N LEU A 59 17.15 10.98 4.72
CA LEU A 59 16.44 11.39 3.49
C LEU A 59 15.56 12.63 3.69
N HIS A 60 15.38 13.12 4.92
CA HIS A 60 14.34 14.09 5.26
C HIS A 60 14.35 15.39 4.44
N GLN A 61 15.53 15.93 4.16
CA GLN A 61 15.71 17.17 3.39
C GLN A 61 16.22 16.91 1.97
N LYS A 62 15.95 15.72 1.42
CA LYS A 62 16.46 15.29 0.11
C LYS A 62 15.37 14.70 -0.76
N ILE A 63 14.46 13.95 -0.15
CA ILE A 63 13.42 13.21 -0.87
C ILE A 63 12.12 14.00 -0.88
N ILE A 64 11.40 13.91 -1.98
CA ILE A 64 10.04 14.43 -2.11
C ILE A 64 9.09 13.29 -1.80
N ASP A 65 8.47 13.34 -0.62
CA ASP A 65 7.39 12.45 -0.21
C ASP A 65 6.35 13.23 0.60
N TYR A 66 5.53 14.00 -0.11
CA TYR A 66 4.59 14.98 0.47
C TYR A 66 3.63 14.38 1.51
N ALA A 67 2.97 13.27 1.17
CA ALA A 67 1.95 12.66 2.02
C ALA A 67 2.10 11.13 2.21
N GLY A 68 3.17 10.50 1.70
CA GLY A 68 3.49 9.10 2.03
C GLY A 68 3.43 8.12 0.87
N GLY A 69 3.83 8.54 -0.33
CA GLY A 69 4.09 7.64 -1.45
C GLY A 69 5.06 6.53 -1.07
N PHE A 70 6.12 6.86 -0.31
CA PHE A 70 7.08 5.87 0.14
C PHE A 70 6.77 5.34 1.54
N VAL A 71 6.59 6.23 2.52
CA VAL A 71 6.39 5.84 3.94
C VAL A 71 5.13 4.99 4.14
N ILE A 72 4.08 5.22 3.35
CA ILE A 72 2.80 4.52 3.50
C ILE A 72 2.66 3.49 2.38
N HIS A 73 2.56 3.92 1.13
CA HIS A 73 2.13 3.02 0.06
C HIS A 73 3.21 2.04 -0.41
N LEU A 74 4.42 2.52 -0.70
CA LEU A 74 5.52 1.62 -1.04
C LEU A 74 5.83 0.67 0.13
N SER A 75 5.88 1.21 1.35
CA SER A 75 6.13 0.44 2.57
C SER A 75 5.09 -0.66 2.77
N SER A 76 3.80 -0.33 2.78
CA SER A 76 2.73 -1.31 3.01
C SER A 76 2.63 -2.34 1.88
N GLY A 77 2.80 -1.92 0.62
CA GLY A 77 2.70 -2.83 -0.52
C GLY A 77 3.85 -3.82 -0.58
N VAL A 78 5.09 -3.39 -0.31
CA VAL A 78 6.25 -4.30 -0.25
C VAL A 78 6.17 -5.22 0.96
N ALA A 79 5.80 -4.68 2.12
CA ALA A 79 5.64 -5.48 3.33
C ALA A 79 4.48 -6.48 3.21
N GLY A 80 3.35 -6.09 2.62
CA GLY A 80 2.21 -6.97 2.39
C GLY A 80 2.58 -8.16 1.50
N PHE A 81 3.25 -7.89 0.38
CA PHE A 81 3.77 -8.94 -0.51
C PHE A 81 4.80 -9.85 0.19
N THR A 82 5.72 -9.25 0.97
CA THR A 82 6.73 -10.01 1.72
C THR A 82 6.08 -10.89 2.79
N ALA A 83 5.15 -10.36 3.57
CA ALA A 83 4.43 -11.11 4.58
C ALA A 83 3.57 -12.22 3.94
N ALA A 84 2.92 -11.96 2.80
CA ALA A 84 2.18 -12.98 2.05
C ALA A 84 3.07 -14.14 1.59
N TYR A 85 4.32 -13.86 1.21
CA TYR A 85 5.30 -14.91 0.91
C TYR A 85 5.59 -15.81 2.12
N TRP A 86 5.78 -15.23 3.32
CA TRP A 86 6.05 -16.00 4.54
C TRP A 86 4.84 -16.75 5.10
N VAL A 87 3.65 -16.15 5.01
CA VAL A 87 2.39 -16.78 5.45
C VAL A 87 2.03 -17.94 4.52
N GLY A 88 2.30 -17.81 3.22
CA GLY A 88 1.91 -18.78 2.23
C GLY A 88 0.48 -18.57 1.72
N PRO A 89 0.08 -19.33 0.68
CA PRO A 89 -1.14 -19.07 -0.07
C PRO A 89 -2.41 -19.55 0.64
N ARG A 90 -3.56 -18.97 0.26
CA ARG A 90 -4.89 -19.57 0.46
C ARG A 90 -5.03 -20.86 -0.36
N HIS A 91 -6.14 -21.57 -0.18
CA HIS A 91 -6.45 -22.73 -1.00
C HIS A 91 -6.44 -22.38 -2.49
N SER A 92 -6.07 -23.35 -3.32
CA SER A 92 -6.06 -23.18 -4.76
C SER A 92 -7.43 -22.83 -5.33
N HIS A 93 -8.51 -23.38 -4.77
CA HIS A 93 -9.88 -23.08 -5.20
C HIS A 93 -10.26 -21.63 -4.90
N ASP A 94 -9.96 -21.13 -3.71
CA ASP A 94 -10.20 -19.71 -3.35
C ASP A 94 -9.41 -18.76 -4.23
N ARG A 95 -8.18 -19.13 -4.59
CA ARG A 95 -7.33 -18.31 -5.45
C ARG A 95 -7.83 -18.26 -6.90
N GLN A 96 -8.41 -19.35 -7.39
CA GLN A 96 -8.95 -19.44 -8.74
C GLN A 96 -10.33 -18.79 -8.85
N ASN A 97 -11.11 -18.83 -7.78
CA ASN A 97 -12.45 -18.29 -7.71
C ASN A 97 -12.64 -17.43 -6.45
N PHE A 98 -12.23 -16.15 -6.55
CA PHE A 98 -12.32 -15.16 -5.47
C PHE A 98 -13.31 -14.03 -5.82
N PRO A 99 -14.62 -14.29 -5.89
CA PRO A 99 -15.59 -13.25 -6.14
C PRO A 99 -15.67 -12.30 -4.93
N PRO A 100 -15.89 -10.98 -5.14
CA PRO A 100 -16.16 -10.07 -4.04
C PRO A 100 -17.42 -10.51 -3.28
N ASN A 101 -17.35 -10.58 -1.95
CA ASN A 101 -18.49 -10.95 -1.12
C ASN A 101 -19.62 -9.90 -1.19
N ASN A 102 -19.28 -8.60 -1.31
CA ASN A 102 -20.24 -7.50 -1.37
C ASN A 102 -19.67 -6.28 -2.12
N ILE A 103 -20.06 -6.13 -3.38
CA ILE A 103 -19.59 -5.03 -4.24
C ILE A 103 -20.08 -3.66 -3.75
N ILE A 104 -21.27 -3.57 -3.15
CA ILE A 104 -21.81 -2.32 -2.63
C ILE A 104 -20.98 -1.82 -1.44
N HIS A 105 -20.54 -2.73 -0.57
CA HIS A 105 -19.65 -2.39 0.53
C HIS A 105 -18.29 -1.92 0.02
N VAL A 106 -17.73 -2.59 -1.01
CA VAL A 106 -16.50 -2.13 -1.68
C VAL A 106 -16.65 -0.70 -2.22
N LEU A 107 -17.78 -0.37 -2.85
CA LEU A 107 -18.06 0.98 -3.34
C LEU A 107 -18.20 2.01 -2.22
N GLY A 108 -18.84 1.66 -1.11
CA GLY A 108 -18.91 2.50 0.08
C GLY A 108 -17.51 2.81 0.64
N GLY A 109 -16.69 1.76 0.80
CA GLY A 109 -15.29 1.90 1.22
C GLY A 109 -14.46 2.75 0.25
N ALA A 110 -14.64 2.57 -1.05
CA ALA A 110 -13.99 3.38 -2.08
C ALA A 110 -14.36 4.87 -1.96
N GLY A 111 -15.65 5.17 -1.73
CA GLY A 111 -16.12 6.54 -1.49
C GLY A 111 -15.50 7.16 -0.23
N PHE A 112 -15.43 6.42 0.87
CA PHE A 112 -14.77 6.89 2.10
C PHE A 112 -13.27 7.11 1.91
N LEU A 113 -12.59 6.25 1.17
CA LEU A 113 -11.16 6.42 0.86
C LEU A 113 -10.93 7.68 0.03
N TRP A 114 -11.68 7.91 -1.03
CA TRP A 114 -11.51 9.10 -1.86
C TRP A 114 -11.82 10.38 -1.07
N MET A 115 -12.92 10.39 -0.32
CA MET A 115 -13.25 11.53 0.55
C MET A 115 -12.17 11.78 1.60
N GLY A 116 -11.74 10.74 2.32
CA GLY A 116 -10.70 10.81 3.33
C GLY A 116 -9.33 11.22 2.78
N TRP A 117 -9.04 10.91 1.51
CA TRP A 117 -7.79 11.30 0.87
C TRP A 117 -7.65 12.82 0.69
N THR A 118 -8.77 13.55 0.68
CA THR A 118 -8.77 15.02 0.73
C THR A 118 -8.09 15.51 2.01
N GLY A 119 -8.38 14.88 3.16
CA GLY A 119 -7.71 15.18 4.42
C GLY A 119 -6.27 14.62 4.48
N PHE A 120 -6.05 13.44 3.88
CA PHE A 120 -4.74 12.80 3.82
C PHE A 120 -3.71 13.68 3.08
N ASN A 121 -4.00 14.04 1.83
CA ASN A 121 -3.11 14.90 1.05
C ASN A 121 -3.25 16.37 1.48
N GLY A 122 -4.47 16.90 1.55
CA GLY A 122 -4.70 18.32 1.88
C GLY A 122 -4.20 18.74 3.26
N GLY A 123 -4.18 17.82 4.23
CA GLY A 123 -3.66 18.06 5.57
C GLY A 123 -2.14 17.95 5.70
N SER A 124 -1.45 17.39 4.71
CA SER A 124 0.00 17.10 4.80
C SER A 124 0.90 18.33 4.72
N SER A 125 0.37 19.50 4.33
CA SER A 125 1.06 20.79 4.50
C SER A 125 0.92 21.38 5.90
N PHE A 126 0.15 20.74 6.79
CA PHE A 126 0.05 21.11 8.20
C PHE A 126 -0.49 22.52 8.47
N ALA A 127 -1.10 23.13 7.46
CA ALA A 127 -1.63 24.47 7.47
C ALA A 127 -2.64 24.64 6.33
N ALA A 128 -3.67 25.46 6.56
CA ALA A 128 -4.55 25.94 5.51
C ALA A 128 -3.79 26.93 4.63
N SER A 129 -3.44 26.52 3.40
CA SER A 129 -2.58 27.29 2.49
C SER A 129 -2.89 26.98 1.03
N GLY A 130 -2.30 27.76 0.12
CA GLY A 130 -2.38 27.46 -1.33
C GLY A 130 -1.83 26.07 -1.68
N ILE A 131 -0.83 25.57 -0.93
CA ILE A 131 -0.29 24.21 -1.10
C ILE A 131 -1.34 23.16 -0.71
N ALA A 132 -2.07 23.36 0.39
CA ALA A 132 -3.16 22.46 0.80
C ALA A 132 -4.27 22.43 -0.27
N SER A 133 -4.70 23.59 -0.76
CA SER A 133 -5.73 23.69 -1.81
C SER A 133 -5.30 23.01 -3.11
N LEU A 134 -4.04 23.22 -3.52
CA LEU A 134 -3.47 22.55 -4.70
C LEU A 134 -3.38 21.04 -4.50
N ALA A 135 -2.95 20.57 -3.33
CA ALA A 135 -2.89 19.15 -3.01
C ALA A 135 -4.25 18.47 -3.12
N VAL A 136 -5.32 19.11 -2.63
CA VAL A 136 -6.69 18.62 -2.80
C VAL A 136 -7.08 18.56 -4.27
N LEU A 137 -6.88 19.64 -5.03
CA LEU A 137 -7.22 19.68 -6.46
C LEU A 137 -6.49 18.58 -7.26
N ASN A 138 -5.17 18.47 -7.06
CA ASN A 138 -4.35 17.47 -7.72
C ASN A 138 -4.75 16.04 -7.34
N THR A 139 -5.18 15.82 -6.09
CA THR A 139 -5.69 14.52 -5.63
C THR A 139 -6.89 14.08 -6.46
N HIS A 140 -7.88 14.97 -6.62
CA HIS A 140 -9.08 14.67 -7.39
C HIS A 140 -8.79 14.51 -8.89
N LEU A 141 -7.96 15.38 -9.45
CA LEU A 141 -7.60 15.34 -10.87
C LEU A 141 -6.85 14.07 -11.24
N CYS A 142 -5.77 13.73 -10.53
CA CYS A 142 -5.00 12.51 -10.78
C CYS A 142 -5.87 11.25 -10.64
N THR A 143 -6.68 11.18 -9.58
CA THR A 143 -7.57 10.04 -9.31
C THR A 143 -8.61 9.85 -10.40
N SER A 144 -9.26 10.93 -10.83
CA SER A 144 -10.26 10.89 -11.89
C SER A 144 -9.65 10.42 -13.21
N THR A 145 -8.48 10.93 -13.57
CA THR A 145 -7.78 10.52 -14.78
C THR A 145 -7.33 9.05 -14.71
N SER A 146 -6.79 8.60 -13.58
CA SER A 146 -6.38 7.20 -13.38
C SER A 146 -7.56 6.23 -13.49
N LEU A 147 -8.69 6.56 -12.87
CA LEU A 147 -9.93 5.79 -12.97
C LEU A 147 -10.38 5.67 -14.43
N ILE A 148 -10.45 6.79 -15.16
CA ILE A 148 -10.87 6.80 -16.57
C ILE A 148 -9.94 5.93 -17.42
N VAL A 149 -8.62 6.06 -17.24
CA VAL A 149 -7.64 5.27 -17.98
C VAL A 149 -7.79 3.79 -17.67
N TRP A 150 -7.92 3.43 -16.39
CA TRP A 150 -8.10 2.04 -15.99
C TRP A 150 -9.35 1.42 -16.62
N VAL A 151 -10.50 2.08 -16.49
CA VAL A 151 -11.77 1.59 -17.05
C VAL A 151 -11.69 1.53 -18.58
N SER A 152 -11.02 2.48 -19.22
CA SER A 152 -10.80 2.45 -20.67
C SER A 152 -9.97 1.24 -21.07
N LEU A 153 -8.91 0.90 -20.33
CA LEU A 153 -8.09 -0.28 -20.60
C LEU A 153 -8.89 -1.58 -20.39
N ASP A 154 -9.72 -1.66 -19.34
CA ASP A 154 -10.63 -2.78 -19.15
C ASP A 154 -11.59 -2.94 -20.33
N MET A 155 -12.18 -1.86 -20.82
CA MET A 155 -13.07 -1.87 -21.98
C MET A 155 -12.34 -2.24 -23.28
N ILE A 156 -11.11 -1.76 -23.47
CA ILE A 156 -10.32 -2.03 -24.68
C ILE A 156 -9.90 -3.52 -24.74
N PHE A 157 -9.32 -4.04 -23.65
CA PHE A 157 -8.71 -5.37 -23.62
C PHE A 157 -9.66 -6.48 -23.18
N TYR A 158 -10.61 -6.20 -22.29
CA TYR A 158 -11.56 -7.19 -21.75
C TYR A 158 -13.02 -6.96 -22.20
N LYS A 159 -13.28 -5.93 -23.01
CA LYS A 159 -14.59 -5.64 -23.63
C LYS A 159 -15.73 -5.38 -22.64
N LYS A 160 -15.42 -5.16 -21.37
CA LYS A 160 -16.38 -4.88 -20.29
C LYS A 160 -15.81 -3.84 -19.34
N SER A 161 -16.66 -2.99 -18.79
CA SER A 161 -16.30 -2.16 -17.63
C SER A 161 -16.38 -2.99 -16.35
N SER A 162 -15.40 -2.82 -15.47
CA SER A 162 -15.34 -3.52 -14.18
C SER A 162 -15.48 -2.52 -13.04
N VAL A 163 -16.44 -2.73 -12.13
CA VAL A 163 -16.57 -1.91 -10.91
C VAL A 163 -15.33 -2.07 -10.03
N ILE A 164 -14.85 -3.30 -9.88
CA ILE A 164 -13.59 -3.57 -9.15
C ILE A 164 -12.43 -2.87 -9.87
N GLY A 165 -12.37 -2.93 -11.20
CA GLY A 165 -11.38 -2.21 -11.99
C GLY A 165 -11.42 -0.69 -11.76
N ALA A 166 -12.61 -0.09 -11.74
CA ALA A 166 -12.79 1.33 -11.45
C ALA A 166 -12.27 1.71 -10.04
N VAL A 167 -12.54 0.86 -9.03
CA VAL A 167 -12.01 1.05 -7.66
C VAL A 167 -10.49 0.92 -7.65
N GLN A 168 -9.90 -0.01 -8.41
CA GLN A 168 -8.44 -0.12 -8.50
C GLN A 168 -7.83 1.11 -9.17
N GLY A 169 -8.39 1.58 -10.29
CA GLY A 169 -7.94 2.80 -10.97
C GLY A 169 -8.06 4.04 -10.10
N MET A 170 -9.11 4.13 -9.28
CA MET A 170 -9.25 5.16 -8.26
C MET A 170 -8.10 5.09 -7.24
N ILE A 171 -7.87 3.93 -6.62
CA ILE A 171 -6.82 3.74 -5.61
C ILE A 171 -5.44 4.08 -6.18
N THR A 172 -5.10 3.61 -7.39
CA THR A 172 -3.77 3.84 -7.96
C THR A 172 -3.51 5.31 -8.28
N GLY A 173 -4.53 6.07 -8.67
CA GLY A 173 -4.43 7.52 -8.87
C GLY A 173 -4.21 8.27 -7.56
N LEU A 174 -4.97 7.91 -6.52
CA LEU A 174 -4.82 8.44 -5.16
C LEU A 174 -3.41 8.18 -4.61
N VAL A 175 -2.92 6.94 -4.76
CA VAL A 175 -1.58 6.54 -4.33
C VAL A 175 -0.49 7.27 -5.12
N CYS A 176 -0.61 7.34 -6.44
CA CYS A 176 0.43 7.94 -7.30
C CYS A 176 0.63 9.43 -7.02
N ILE A 177 -0.44 10.19 -6.77
CA ILE A 177 -0.32 11.63 -6.51
C ILE A 177 0.16 11.96 -5.10
N THR A 178 -0.01 11.05 -4.14
CA THR A 178 0.34 11.24 -2.72
C THR A 178 1.73 11.87 -2.48
N PRO A 179 2.84 11.40 -3.05
CA PRO A 179 4.16 12.01 -2.83
C PRO A 179 4.34 13.39 -3.48
N GLY A 180 3.50 13.76 -4.45
CA GLY A 180 3.62 14.98 -5.25
C GLY A 180 2.47 15.98 -5.10
N ALA A 181 1.43 15.66 -4.32
CA ALA A 181 0.14 16.33 -4.40
C ALA A 181 0.22 17.86 -4.26
N GLY A 182 0.96 18.35 -3.28
CA GLY A 182 1.15 19.79 -3.05
C GLY A 182 2.29 20.45 -3.82
N VAL A 183 3.07 19.69 -4.60
CA VAL A 183 4.35 20.16 -5.19
C VAL A 183 4.48 20.00 -6.70
N VAL A 184 3.45 19.50 -7.38
CA VAL A 184 3.38 19.41 -8.85
C VAL A 184 2.29 20.33 -9.40
N ASP A 185 2.46 20.80 -10.64
CA ASP A 185 1.39 21.51 -11.34
C ASP A 185 0.24 20.56 -11.73
N SER A 186 -0.99 21.07 -11.85
CA SER A 186 -2.18 20.24 -12.11
C SER A 186 -2.16 19.52 -13.47
N TRP A 187 -1.52 20.08 -14.49
CA TRP A 187 -1.32 19.36 -15.76
C TRP A 187 -0.44 18.10 -15.55
N ALA A 188 0.55 18.16 -14.66
CA ALA A 188 1.40 17.03 -14.33
C ALA A 188 0.62 16.00 -13.49
N ALA A 189 -0.25 16.45 -12.57
CA ALA A 189 -1.14 15.56 -11.83
C ALA A 189 -2.07 14.75 -12.76
N ALA A 190 -2.60 15.37 -13.83
CA ALA A 190 -3.37 14.63 -14.85
C ALA A 190 -2.51 13.57 -15.57
N LEU A 191 -1.27 13.90 -15.97
CA LEU A 191 -0.35 12.92 -16.57
C LEU A 191 0.03 11.80 -15.60
N MET A 192 0.28 12.11 -14.33
CA MET A 192 0.48 11.11 -13.27
C MET A 192 -0.73 10.17 -13.15
N GLY A 193 -1.95 10.71 -13.32
CA GLY A 193 -3.18 9.94 -13.42
C GLY A 193 -3.17 8.98 -14.61
N VAL A 194 -2.77 9.43 -15.79
CA VAL A 194 -2.66 8.55 -16.97
C VAL A 194 -1.70 7.40 -16.72
N VAL A 195 -0.50 7.69 -16.20
CA VAL A 195 0.52 6.66 -15.97
C VAL A 195 0.10 5.71 -14.84
N SER A 196 -0.55 6.20 -13.79
CA SER A 196 -1.04 5.36 -12.67
C SER A 196 -2.29 4.55 -12.98
N GLY A 197 -3.08 4.94 -13.97
CA GLY A 197 -4.13 4.10 -14.52
C GLY A 197 -3.58 2.98 -15.41
N ALA A 198 -2.45 3.22 -16.10
CA ALA A 198 -1.90 2.28 -17.08
C ALA A 198 -0.86 1.30 -16.52
N VAL A 199 0.11 1.77 -15.72
CA VAL A 199 1.24 0.96 -15.28
C VAL A 199 0.80 -0.10 -14.24
N PRO A 200 0.15 0.26 -13.12
CA PRO A 200 -0.45 -0.72 -12.22
C PRO A 200 -1.46 -1.67 -12.87
N TRP A 201 -2.25 -1.18 -13.84
CA TRP A 201 -3.13 -2.05 -14.63
C TRP A 201 -2.33 -3.10 -15.38
N TYR A 202 -1.25 -2.70 -16.06
CA TYR A 202 -0.37 -3.63 -16.78
C TYR A 202 0.30 -4.63 -15.83
N THR A 203 0.83 -4.16 -14.70
CA THR A 203 1.52 -5.04 -13.76
C THR A 203 0.57 -6.07 -13.14
N MET A 204 -0.66 -5.66 -12.82
CA MET A 204 -1.65 -6.54 -12.20
C MET A 204 -2.35 -7.46 -13.21
N MET A 205 -2.76 -6.95 -14.37
CA MET A 205 -3.55 -7.70 -15.34
C MET A 205 -2.70 -8.55 -16.29
N VAL A 206 -1.47 -8.11 -16.60
CA VAL A 206 -0.60 -8.77 -17.57
C VAL A 206 0.61 -9.42 -16.90
N LEU A 207 1.44 -8.64 -16.20
CA LEU A 207 2.71 -9.14 -15.66
C LEU A 207 2.50 -10.19 -14.56
N HIS A 208 1.57 -9.95 -13.63
CA HIS A 208 1.27 -10.87 -12.55
C HIS A 208 0.83 -12.25 -13.07
N ARG A 209 0.02 -12.29 -14.15
CA ARG A 209 -0.44 -13.55 -14.77
C ARG A 209 0.67 -14.30 -15.52
N ARG A 210 1.65 -13.59 -16.06
CA ARG A 210 2.75 -14.18 -16.87
C ARG A 210 3.98 -14.57 -16.05
N SER A 211 4.13 -14.01 -14.86
CA SER A 211 5.32 -14.22 -14.03
C SER A 211 5.12 -15.33 -13.01
N ALA A 212 5.92 -16.39 -13.12
CA ALA A 212 5.96 -17.47 -12.14
C ALA A 212 6.38 -16.98 -10.74
N PHE A 213 7.11 -15.86 -10.64
CA PHE A 213 7.46 -15.26 -9.35
C PHE A 213 6.23 -14.68 -8.66
N PHE A 214 5.47 -13.84 -9.37
CA PHE A 214 4.28 -13.19 -8.80
C PHE A 214 3.16 -14.20 -8.49
N GLN A 215 3.01 -15.25 -9.29
CA GLN A 215 2.03 -16.32 -9.05
C GLN A 215 2.31 -17.18 -7.81
N LYS A 216 3.55 -17.17 -7.29
CA LYS A 216 3.90 -17.90 -6.06
C LYS A 216 3.42 -17.20 -4.79
N VAL A 217 3.18 -15.89 -4.86
CA VAL A 217 2.80 -15.09 -3.70
C VAL A 217 1.32 -14.73 -3.84
N ASP A 218 0.53 -15.19 -2.87
CA ASP A 218 -0.90 -14.90 -2.80
C ASP A 218 -1.15 -13.60 -2.03
N ASP A 219 -0.95 -12.49 -2.75
CA ASP A 219 -1.30 -11.14 -2.33
C ASP A 219 -2.81 -10.91 -2.56
N THR A 220 -3.61 -11.15 -1.50
CA THR A 220 -5.07 -11.34 -1.60
C THR A 220 -5.82 -10.23 -2.36
N LEU A 221 -5.50 -8.95 -2.08
CA LEU A 221 -6.11 -7.80 -2.74
C LEU A 221 -5.19 -7.13 -3.78
N ALA A 222 -4.08 -7.78 -4.15
CA ALA A 222 -3.10 -7.25 -5.08
C ALA A 222 -2.47 -5.90 -4.63
N VAL A 223 -2.27 -5.73 -3.32
CA VAL A 223 -1.75 -4.51 -2.67
C VAL A 223 -0.37 -4.12 -3.23
N PHE A 224 0.43 -5.10 -3.68
CA PHE A 224 1.70 -4.83 -4.35
C PHE A 224 1.53 -3.93 -5.57
N HIS A 225 0.53 -4.17 -6.41
CA HIS A 225 0.34 -3.38 -7.64
C HIS A 225 -0.30 -2.03 -7.34
N THR A 226 -1.27 -2.01 -6.44
CA THR A 226 -2.07 -0.81 -6.18
C THR A 226 -1.38 0.17 -5.24
N HIS A 227 -0.46 -0.31 -4.40
CA HIS A 227 0.31 0.51 -3.46
C HIS A 227 1.82 0.51 -3.72
N ALA A 228 2.47 -0.65 -3.88
CA ALA A 228 3.93 -0.66 -4.08
C ALA A 228 4.34 -0.08 -5.44
N VAL A 229 3.76 -0.58 -6.53
CA VAL A 229 4.03 -0.08 -7.88
C VAL A 229 3.56 1.37 -8.04
N ALA A 230 2.32 1.67 -7.65
CA ALA A 230 1.78 3.02 -7.75
C ALA A 230 2.52 4.04 -6.86
N GLY A 231 2.93 3.65 -5.65
CA GLY A 231 3.67 4.51 -4.72
C GLY A 231 5.10 4.78 -5.20
N ALA A 232 5.79 3.75 -5.70
CA ALA A 232 7.10 3.91 -6.35
C ALA A 232 7.01 4.83 -7.57
N LEU A 233 6.01 4.59 -8.43
CA LEU A 233 5.73 5.42 -9.60
C LEU A 233 5.48 6.87 -9.21
N GLY A 234 4.59 7.11 -8.24
CA GLY A 234 4.29 8.43 -7.73
C GLY A 234 5.51 9.18 -7.24
N GLY A 235 6.37 8.51 -6.47
CA GLY A 235 7.61 9.11 -5.96
C GLY A 235 8.59 9.46 -7.07
N ILE A 236 8.75 8.59 -8.07
CA ILE A 236 9.60 8.84 -9.25
C ILE A 236 9.04 10.03 -10.06
N LEU A 237 7.74 10.03 -10.34
CA LEU A 237 7.08 11.11 -11.09
C LEU A 237 7.09 12.44 -10.33
N SER A 238 7.04 12.41 -9.00
CA SER A 238 7.23 13.60 -8.17
C SER A 238 8.64 14.16 -8.31
N GLY A 239 9.67 13.30 -8.35
CA GLY A 239 11.05 13.72 -8.67
C GLY A 239 11.21 14.29 -10.08
N LEU A 240 10.33 13.91 -11.02
CA LEU A 240 10.33 14.44 -12.38
C LEU A 240 9.62 15.79 -12.48
N PHE A 241 8.44 15.92 -11.86
CA PHE A 241 7.50 17.03 -12.07
C PHE A 241 7.41 18.03 -10.92
N ALA A 242 8.14 17.86 -9.82
CA ALA A 242 8.03 18.81 -8.72
C ALA A 242 8.54 20.21 -9.13
N LYS A 243 7.72 21.22 -8.88
CA LYS A 243 7.94 22.60 -9.31
C LYS A 243 8.77 23.36 -8.27
N PRO A 244 9.84 24.07 -8.68
CA PRO A 244 10.73 24.80 -7.76
C PRO A 244 9.99 25.74 -6.81
N ASP A 245 9.05 26.54 -7.31
CA ASP A 245 8.32 27.51 -6.48
C ASP A 245 7.48 26.81 -5.41
N LEU A 246 6.79 25.72 -5.77
CA LEU A 246 5.99 24.92 -4.83
C LEU A 246 6.87 24.22 -3.78
N LEU A 247 8.02 23.72 -4.20
CA LEU A 247 9.01 23.14 -3.30
C LEU A 247 9.55 24.18 -2.32
N SER A 248 9.84 25.40 -2.77
CA SER A 248 10.34 26.48 -1.90
C SER A 248 9.33 26.96 -0.87
N MET A 249 8.03 26.86 -1.18
CA MET A 249 6.95 27.17 -0.24
C MET A 249 6.79 26.12 0.86
N LEU A 250 7.13 24.86 0.57
CA LEU A 250 6.95 23.75 1.51
C LEU A 250 8.24 23.40 2.26
N TYR A 251 9.36 23.31 1.54
CA TYR A 251 10.66 22.91 2.08
C TYR A 251 11.53 24.16 2.25
N THR A 252 11.80 24.52 3.50
CA THR A 252 12.59 25.71 3.88
C THR A 252 14.10 25.56 3.63
N SER A 253 14.57 24.37 3.28
CA SER A 253 15.99 24.09 3.05
C SER A 253 16.18 23.14 1.87
N GLY A 254 17.19 23.42 1.04
CA GLY A 254 17.62 22.59 -0.09
C GLY A 254 17.19 23.10 -1.47
N ASN A 255 18.11 23.00 -2.44
CA ASN A 255 17.81 23.22 -3.87
C ASN A 255 17.10 21.97 -4.42
N HIS A 256 15.80 21.88 -4.15
CA HIS A 256 14.92 20.86 -4.69
C HIS A 256 14.30 21.38 -5.99
N THR A 257 14.52 20.66 -7.08
CA THR A 257 13.85 20.90 -8.35
C THR A 257 13.57 19.56 -9.01
N GLY A 258 12.37 19.40 -9.56
CA GLY A 258 12.06 18.24 -10.38
C GLY A 258 12.93 18.22 -11.64
N LEU A 259 13.22 17.03 -12.18
CA LEU A 259 14.09 16.90 -13.35
C LEU A 259 13.63 17.72 -14.55
N LEU A 260 12.32 17.81 -14.80
CA LEU A 260 11.79 18.57 -15.94
C LEU A 260 12.14 20.06 -15.83
N TYR A 261 11.83 20.70 -14.70
CA TYR A 261 12.15 22.10 -14.48
C TYR A 261 13.66 22.33 -14.38
N GLY A 262 14.40 21.39 -13.78
CA GLY A 262 15.86 21.41 -13.78
C GLY A 262 16.45 21.47 -15.19
N ILE A 263 15.90 20.74 -16.15
CA ILE A 263 16.35 20.81 -17.56
C ILE A 263 15.99 22.17 -18.18
N ILE A 264 14.75 22.63 -17.98
CA ILE A 264 14.25 23.91 -18.55
C ILE A 264 15.06 25.10 -18.03
N ASP A 265 15.38 25.12 -16.74
CA ASP A 265 16.08 26.23 -16.06
C ASP A 265 17.61 26.15 -16.18
N GLY A 266 18.15 25.23 -16.97
CA GLY A 266 19.60 25.04 -17.13
C GLY A 266 20.31 24.45 -15.90
N LYS A 267 19.56 23.85 -14.97
CA LYS A 267 20.03 23.22 -13.72
C LYS A 267 19.83 21.70 -13.71
N ALA A 268 20.03 21.04 -14.85
CA ALA A 268 19.73 19.61 -15.02
C ALA A 268 20.43 18.70 -13.99
N SER A 269 21.64 19.07 -13.55
CA SER A 269 22.37 18.35 -12.49
C SER A 269 21.61 18.30 -11.16
N GLN A 270 20.89 19.36 -10.81
CA GLN A 270 20.07 19.41 -9.59
C GLN A 270 18.83 18.51 -9.73
N GLY A 271 18.19 18.53 -10.89
CA GLY A 271 17.07 17.65 -11.21
C GLY A 271 17.46 16.16 -11.22
N LEU A 272 18.61 15.82 -11.81
CA LEU A 272 19.15 14.45 -11.78
C LEU A 272 19.49 14.00 -10.36
N ARG A 273 20.04 14.91 -9.54
CA ARG A 273 20.26 14.65 -8.12
C ARG A 273 18.94 14.38 -7.40
N GLN A 274 17.88 15.12 -7.69
CA GLN A 274 16.56 14.87 -7.11
C GLN A 274 16.05 13.47 -7.47
N MET A 275 16.15 13.07 -8.75
CA MET A 275 15.78 11.72 -9.18
C MET A 275 16.58 10.64 -8.47
N SER A 276 17.87 10.87 -8.23
CA SER A 276 18.70 9.92 -7.48
C SER A 276 18.20 9.72 -6.04
N TYR A 277 17.69 10.78 -5.39
CA TYR A 277 17.11 10.67 -4.05
C TYR A 277 15.78 9.91 -4.06
N GLN A 278 14.91 10.11 -5.06
CA GLN A 278 13.67 9.34 -5.18
C GLN A 278 13.96 7.85 -5.37
N LEU A 279 14.92 7.50 -6.23
CA LEU A 279 15.32 6.11 -6.46
C LEU A 279 15.98 5.49 -5.22
N ALA A 280 16.88 6.22 -4.55
CA ALA A 280 17.52 5.76 -3.32
C ALA A 280 16.51 5.52 -2.20
N GLY A 281 15.51 6.41 -2.04
CA GLY A 281 14.45 6.23 -1.06
C GLY A 281 13.52 5.07 -1.38
N ALA A 282 13.13 4.91 -2.65
CA ALA A 282 12.34 3.76 -3.08
C ALA A 282 13.09 2.44 -2.82
N ALA A 283 14.39 2.40 -3.13
CA ALA A 283 15.25 1.25 -2.84
C ALA A 283 15.37 0.99 -1.34
N PHE A 284 15.62 2.02 -0.54
CA PHE A 284 15.72 1.92 0.92
C PHE A 284 14.43 1.38 1.54
N ILE A 285 13.28 1.97 1.24
CA ILE A 285 11.99 1.53 1.78
C ILE A 285 11.68 0.10 1.34
N THR A 286 11.97 -0.25 0.09
CA THR A 286 11.77 -1.62 -0.42
C THR A 286 12.64 -2.62 0.35
N VAL A 287 13.96 -2.38 0.42
CA VAL A 287 14.89 -3.30 1.08
C VAL A 287 14.59 -3.40 2.57
N TRP A 288 14.36 -2.28 3.25
CA TRP A 288 14.04 -2.27 4.67
C TRP A 288 12.76 -3.05 4.96
N ASN A 289 11.69 -2.85 4.18
CA ASN A 289 10.45 -3.60 4.38
C ASN A 289 10.62 -5.08 4.08
N VAL A 290 11.39 -5.48 3.06
CA VAL A 290 11.69 -6.89 2.82
C VAL A 290 12.41 -7.51 4.02
N VAL A 291 13.45 -6.84 4.53
CA VAL A 291 14.29 -7.36 5.63
C VAL A 291 13.51 -7.39 6.95
N ALA A 292 12.94 -6.26 7.37
CA ALA A 292 12.24 -6.12 8.64
C ALA A 292 11.00 -7.01 8.69
N THR A 293 10.17 -7.01 7.63
CA THR A 293 8.98 -7.87 7.57
C THR A 293 9.36 -9.34 7.61
N SER A 294 10.41 -9.76 6.89
CA SER A 294 10.88 -11.15 6.92
C SER A 294 11.36 -11.56 8.31
N PHE A 295 12.13 -10.69 8.97
CA PHE A 295 12.61 -10.93 10.33
C PHE A 295 11.45 -11.06 11.33
N ILE A 296 10.46 -10.17 11.25
CA ILE A 296 9.26 -10.22 12.10
C ILE A 296 8.45 -11.50 11.86
N CYS A 297 8.20 -11.86 10.59
CA CYS A 297 7.51 -13.11 10.26
C CYS A 297 8.26 -14.33 10.81
N LEU A 298 9.58 -14.38 10.67
CA LEU A 298 10.41 -15.45 11.22
C LEU A 298 10.35 -15.53 12.74
N LEU A 299 10.37 -14.38 13.43
CA LEU A 299 10.27 -14.31 14.89
C LEU A 299 8.91 -14.85 15.37
N ILE A 300 7.82 -14.36 14.76
CA ILE A 300 6.46 -14.78 15.12
C ILE A 300 6.25 -16.26 14.83
N ALA A 301 6.80 -16.78 13.72
CA ALA A 301 6.73 -18.19 13.35
C ALA A 301 7.37 -19.13 14.38
N ARG A 302 8.21 -18.63 15.31
CA ARG A 302 8.74 -19.42 16.43
C ARG A 302 7.75 -19.59 17.58
N ILE A 303 6.72 -18.74 17.65
CA ILE A 303 5.75 -18.67 18.74
C ILE A 303 4.41 -19.25 18.29
N VAL A 304 3.94 -18.85 17.10
CA VAL A 304 2.66 -19.27 16.53
C VAL A 304 2.80 -19.46 15.02
N ASN A 305 1.97 -20.33 14.44
CA ASN A 305 1.89 -20.45 12.99
C ASN A 305 1.40 -19.14 12.38
N LEU A 306 2.06 -18.68 11.32
CA LEU A 306 1.67 -17.47 10.59
C LEU A 306 0.34 -17.66 9.85
N ARG A 307 0.11 -18.85 9.30
CA ARG A 307 -1.12 -19.22 8.58
C ARG A 307 -2.07 -19.98 9.51
N MET A 308 -3.37 -19.79 9.32
CA MET A 308 -4.38 -20.67 9.90
C MET A 308 -4.16 -22.12 9.44
N VAL A 309 -4.61 -23.09 10.25
CA VAL A 309 -4.56 -24.50 9.85
C VAL A 309 -5.61 -24.77 8.78
N GLU A 310 -5.40 -25.81 7.99
CA GLU A 310 -6.20 -26.09 6.79
C GLU A 310 -7.69 -26.28 7.12
N GLU A 311 -8.01 -26.93 8.24
CA GLU A 311 -9.40 -27.11 8.67
C GLU A 311 -10.07 -25.78 9.07
N ASP A 312 -9.33 -24.89 9.74
CA ASP A 312 -9.86 -23.58 10.16
C ASP A 312 -10.02 -22.63 8.94
N LEU A 313 -9.24 -22.82 7.87
CA LEU A 313 -9.36 -22.06 6.62
C LEU A 313 -10.64 -22.40 5.86
N GLU A 314 -11.04 -23.67 5.85
CA GLU A 314 -12.31 -24.11 5.23
C GLU A 314 -13.53 -23.51 5.94
N VAL A 315 -13.44 -23.30 7.26
CA VAL A 315 -14.51 -22.73 8.08
C VAL A 315 -14.52 -21.19 8.03
N GLY A 316 -13.35 -20.54 7.99
CA GLY A 316 -13.24 -19.09 7.87
C GLY A 316 -13.54 -18.34 9.19
N ASP A 317 -14.35 -17.28 9.11
CA ASP A 317 -14.59 -16.33 10.21
C ASP A 317 -15.14 -17.02 11.47
N SER A 318 -16.01 -18.03 11.32
CA SER A 318 -16.53 -18.80 12.46
C SER A 318 -15.44 -19.52 13.24
N ALA A 319 -14.36 -19.98 12.57
CA ALA A 319 -13.23 -20.60 13.26
C ALA A 319 -12.28 -19.57 13.89
N ALA A 320 -12.10 -18.42 13.24
CA ALA A 320 -11.19 -17.37 13.72
C ALA A 320 -11.80 -16.50 14.84
N HIS A 321 -13.09 -16.21 14.74
CA HIS A 321 -13.79 -15.19 15.53
C HIS A 321 -15.04 -15.72 16.24
N GLY A 322 -15.58 -16.88 15.82
CA GLY A 322 -16.84 -17.39 16.36
C GLY A 322 -18.07 -16.62 15.87
N GLU A 323 -17.93 -15.89 14.76
CA GLU A 323 -18.96 -15.02 14.20
C GLU A 323 -19.06 -15.23 12.69
N GLU A 324 -20.25 -15.03 12.13
CA GLU A 324 -20.49 -14.95 10.70
C GLU A 324 -20.86 -13.53 10.29
N ALA A 325 -20.23 -13.02 9.23
CA ALA A 325 -20.46 -11.65 8.75
C ALA A 325 -21.92 -11.37 8.35
N TYR A 326 -22.67 -12.41 7.96
CA TYR A 326 -24.08 -12.34 7.53
C TYR A 326 -24.94 -13.35 8.31
N ALA A 327 -24.95 -13.27 9.63
CA ALA A 327 -25.84 -14.10 10.46
C ALA A 327 -27.29 -13.63 10.35
N LEU A 328 -28.09 -14.28 9.50
CA LEU A 328 -29.54 -14.03 9.39
C LEU A 328 -30.36 -14.70 10.50
N TRP A 329 -29.78 -15.70 11.15
CA TRP A 329 -30.38 -16.47 12.25
C TRP A 329 -29.36 -16.53 13.39
N GLY A 330 -29.71 -15.93 14.52
CA GLY A 330 -28.88 -15.93 15.73
C GLY A 330 -28.97 -17.26 16.45
N ASP A 331 -28.41 -18.32 15.87
CA ASP A 331 -28.23 -19.56 16.60
C ASP A 331 -26.95 -19.42 17.41
N GLY A 332 -27.12 -18.97 18.66
CA GLY A 332 -26.08 -18.88 19.69
C GLY A 332 -25.48 -20.23 20.10
N GLU A 333 -25.36 -21.16 19.16
CA GLU A 333 -24.66 -22.41 19.33
C GLU A 333 -23.15 -22.13 19.33
N LYS A 334 -22.56 -22.27 20.52
CA LYS A 334 -21.12 -22.49 20.61
C LYS A 334 -20.83 -23.81 19.90
N MET A 335 -20.28 -23.74 18.70
CA MET A 335 -19.68 -24.91 18.03
C MET A 335 -18.80 -25.66 19.06
N PRO A 336 -18.94 -26.99 19.18
CA PRO A 336 -18.14 -27.74 20.14
C PRO A 336 -16.66 -27.50 19.85
N ARG A 337 -15.90 -27.13 20.90
CA ARG A 337 -14.46 -26.90 20.79
C ARG A 337 -13.82 -28.13 20.12
N PRO A 338 -13.02 -27.97 19.06
CA PRO A 338 -12.26 -29.09 18.53
C PRO A 338 -11.37 -29.62 19.65
N LEU A 339 -11.47 -30.93 19.93
CA LEU A 339 -10.66 -31.65 20.91
C LEU A 339 -9.18 -31.59 20.50
N ARG A 340 -8.50 -30.47 20.76
CA ARG A 340 -7.04 -30.36 20.63
C ARG A 340 -6.39 -30.95 21.89
N LEU A 341 -6.39 -32.27 21.97
CA LEU A 341 -5.46 -33.01 22.82
C LEU A 341 -4.66 -33.95 21.91
N ARG A 342 -3.36 -33.66 21.82
CA ARG A 342 -2.29 -34.38 21.10
C ARG A 342 -2.14 -34.07 19.61
N MET A 343 -1.48 -32.96 19.32
CA MET A 343 -0.65 -32.89 18.11
C MET A 343 0.80 -33.18 18.52
N PRO A 344 1.45 -34.23 18.01
CA PRO A 344 2.91 -34.36 18.14
C PRO A 344 3.58 -33.23 17.34
N PRO A 345 4.81 -32.82 17.71
CA PRO A 345 5.51 -31.72 17.04
C PRO A 345 5.67 -32.04 15.56
N ARG A 346 5.08 -31.21 14.68
CA ARG A 346 5.30 -31.30 13.22
C ARG A 346 6.63 -30.66 12.89
N ILE A 347 7.53 -31.46 12.33
CA ILE A 347 8.85 -31.05 11.83
C ILE A 347 8.66 -30.07 10.66
N PRO A 348 9.41 -28.95 10.61
CA PRO A 348 9.28 -27.94 9.56
C PRO A 348 9.56 -28.48 8.14
N PHE A 349 8.93 -27.84 7.15
CA PHE A 349 8.93 -28.21 5.72
C PHE A 349 10.33 -28.37 5.09
N ILE A 350 11.36 -27.74 5.66
CA ILE A 350 12.76 -27.87 5.20
C ILE A 350 13.28 -29.32 5.31
N CYS A 351 12.76 -30.14 6.23
CA CYS A 351 13.18 -31.54 6.38
C CYS A 351 12.46 -32.53 5.46
N ARG A 352 11.47 -32.11 4.65
CA ARG A 352 10.76 -33.02 3.72
C ARG A 352 11.47 -33.24 2.38
N ARG A 353 12.57 -32.55 2.11
CA ARG A 353 13.35 -32.70 0.85
C ARG A 353 14.49 -33.72 0.92
N LEU A 354 14.64 -34.44 2.03
CA LEU A 354 15.72 -35.41 2.24
C LEU A 354 15.22 -36.80 2.69
N LEU A 355 13.96 -37.15 2.40
CA LEU A 355 13.43 -38.50 2.55
C LEU A 355 12.75 -38.96 1.27
#